data_AF-A0A965GG87-F1
#
_entry.id   AF-A0A965GG87-F1
#
_cell.length_a   1.000
_cell.length_b   1.000
_cell.length_c   1.000
_cell.angle_alpha   90.00
_cell.angle_beta   90.00
_cell.angle_gamma   90.00
#
_symmetry.space_group_name_H-M   'P 1'
#
loop_
_entity.id
_entity.type
_entity.pdbx_description
1 polymer ?
#
loop_
_entity_poly.entity_id
_entity_poly.type
_entity_poly.pdbx_seq_one_letter_code
_entity_poly.pdbx_strand_id
1 'polypeptide(L)'
;MSNTNFDPTHHLNICLLSEWSGKTDSRVSEDHHGRVGSLSVQMSDPKTRRGMPRPTNHSSGRTPNRPQNLRPAGESSENASGNIGSSSNIRQAVTTPTGFADLGVSERVDAGLAAAGFAAPFAIQTEAIPVALSGEDLCGRARTGSGKTLAFGVPMIERVTQTAVAKKPRGLVLVPTRELAVQVTDVLAPIAKHCGVRVLAVYGGAARDKQVDQLNRGAEIVIATPLRLIDLLKSNEADLSDVEVIVLDEADRMADEGFMPQVEWILRHVTKI
;
A
#
# COMPACT_ATOMS: atom_id res chain seq x y z
N MET A 1 -13.59 -31.46 -10.38
CA MET A 1 -13.85 -31.67 -8.95
C MET A 1 -12.51 -31.71 -8.24
N SER A 2 -12.09 -30.58 -7.69
CA SER A 2 -10.94 -30.49 -6.78
C SER A 2 -11.29 -29.39 -5.79
N ASN A 3 -11.88 -29.82 -4.66
CA ASN A 3 -12.18 -29.00 -3.50
C ASN A 3 -10.90 -28.38 -2.97
N THR A 4 -10.80 -27.05 -2.99
CA THR A 4 -10.02 -26.31 -2.00
C THR A 4 -10.98 -25.92 -0.88
N ASN A 5 -11.30 -26.88 0.00
CA ASN A 5 -11.90 -26.55 1.29
C ASN A 5 -10.82 -25.90 2.14
N PHE A 6 -10.78 -24.56 2.14
CA PHE A 6 -10.03 -23.78 3.12
C PHE A 6 -10.92 -23.57 4.34
N ASP A 7 -10.65 -24.32 5.41
CA ASP A 7 -11.03 -23.96 6.78
C ASP A 7 -10.00 -24.61 7.72
N PRO A 8 -9.23 -23.78 8.43
CA PRO A 8 -9.14 -24.04 9.86
C PRO A 8 -9.06 -22.72 10.64
N THR A 9 -10.11 -22.43 11.43
CA THR A 9 -10.13 -21.41 12.50
C THR A 9 -9.80 -19.98 12.03
N HIS A 10 -10.85 -19.16 11.82
CA HIS A 10 -10.79 -17.74 11.45
C HIS A 10 -10.02 -16.87 12.47
N HIS A 11 -8.70 -16.93 12.42
CA HIS A 11 -7.84 -15.92 13.02
C HIS A 11 -7.82 -14.69 12.11
N LEU A 12 -7.89 -13.51 12.72
CA LEU A 12 -7.63 -12.25 12.05
C LEU A 12 -6.15 -12.19 11.71
N ASN A 13 -5.80 -12.02 10.42
CA ASN A 13 -4.40 -11.97 10.03
C ASN A 13 -3.92 -10.52 10.03
N ILE A 14 -2.88 -10.25 10.81
CA ILE A 14 -2.25 -8.93 10.91
C ILE A 14 -0.91 -8.97 10.17
N CYS A 15 -0.80 -8.13 9.14
CA CYS A 15 0.48 -7.85 8.49
C CYS A 15 1.01 -6.49 8.94
N LEU A 16 2.13 -6.48 9.65
CA LEU A 16 2.84 -5.28 10.05
C LEU A 16 4.00 -5.06 9.08
N LEU A 17 4.00 -3.93 8.36
CA LEU A 17 5.13 -3.56 7.51
C LEU A 17 5.69 -2.21 7.94
N SER A 18 6.92 -2.21 8.44
CA SER A 18 7.62 -0.99 8.82
C SER A 18 8.55 -0.52 7.69
N GLU A 19 8.91 0.76 7.70
CA GLU A 19 10.06 1.22 6.94
C GLU A 19 11.38 0.90 7.66
N TRP A 20 12.45 0.74 6.88
CA TRP A 20 13.80 0.62 7.42
C TRP A 20 14.54 1.94 7.18
N SER A 21 14.64 2.76 8.23
CA SER A 21 15.29 4.09 8.19
C SER A 21 16.83 4.03 8.17
N GLY A 22 17.45 2.83 8.20
CA GLY A 22 18.91 2.68 8.12
C GLY A 22 19.69 3.18 9.35
N LYS A 23 19.03 3.63 10.42
CA LYS A 23 19.69 3.84 11.71
C LYS A 23 19.88 2.48 12.38
N THR A 24 21.13 2.12 12.63
CA THR A 24 21.50 0.97 13.46
C THR A 24 21.01 1.22 14.88
N ASP A 25 19.90 0.60 15.28
CA ASP A 25 19.50 0.59 16.68
C ASP A 25 20.19 -0.58 17.38
N SER A 26 21.17 -0.24 18.22
CA SER A 26 21.94 -1.18 19.03
C SER A 26 21.27 -1.37 20.39
N ARG A 27 20.04 -1.90 20.44
CA ARG A 27 19.41 -2.38 21.68
C ARG A 27 18.46 -3.53 21.38
N VAL A 28 18.96 -4.77 21.52
CA VAL A 28 18.14 -5.94 21.78
C VAL A 28 18.34 -6.27 23.26
N SER A 29 17.34 -5.96 24.08
CA SER A 29 17.18 -6.57 25.40
C SER A 29 16.26 -7.77 25.24
N GLU A 30 16.79 -8.94 25.56
CA GLU A 30 16.02 -10.19 25.71
C GLU A 30 14.99 -10.02 26.83
N ASP A 31 13.73 -10.32 26.54
CA ASP A 31 12.79 -10.72 27.58
C ASP A 31 12.10 -12.03 27.16
N HIS A 32 12.33 -13.04 28.00
CA HIS A 32 11.62 -14.31 27.99
C HIS A 32 10.16 -14.08 28.40
N HIS A 33 9.21 -14.65 27.65
CA HIS A 33 8.04 -15.44 28.11
C HIS A 33 6.97 -15.54 27.01
N GLY A 34 6.66 -16.77 26.55
CA GLY A 34 5.31 -17.16 26.12
C GLY A 34 4.89 -16.95 24.65
N ARG A 35 5.12 -17.99 23.83
CA ARG A 35 4.45 -18.35 22.56
C ARG A 35 3.50 -17.32 21.90
N VAL A 36 4.00 -16.70 20.82
CA VAL A 36 3.31 -16.53 19.53
C VAL A 36 4.37 -16.79 18.45
N GLY A 37 4.09 -17.65 17.47
CA GLY A 37 5.02 -17.93 16.38
C GLY A 37 5.10 -16.76 15.41
N SER A 38 5.84 -15.71 15.76
CA SER A 38 6.12 -14.57 14.89
C SER A 38 7.38 -14.87 14.06
N LEU A 39 7.22 -15.06 12.74
CA LEU A 39 8.35 -15.21 11.83
C LEU A 39 8.94 -13.82 11.54
N SER A 40 10.09 -13.52 12.15
CA SER A 40 10.84 -12.29 11.89
C SER A 40 11.78 -12.48 10.70
N VAL A 41 11.43 -11.94 9.53
CA VAL A 41 12.32 -11.94 8.36
C VAL A 41 13.26 -10.73 8.44
N GLN A 42 14.57 -10.98 8.64
CA GLN A 42 15.63 -9.97 8.60
C GLN A 42 16.52 -10.20 7.38
N MET A 43 16.57 -9.24 6.44
CA MET A 43 17.45 -9.31 5.27
C MET A 43 18.83 -8.68 5.56
N SER A 44 19.90 -9.32 5.08
CA SER A 44 21.29 -8.83 5.15
C SER A 44 21.83 -8.44 3.75
N ASP A 45 22.62 -7.36 3.68
CA ASP A 45 23.14 -6.74 2.44
C ASP A 45 24.18 -7.62 1.68
N PRO A 46 24.22 -7.63 0.34
CA PRO A 46 25.38 -8.08 -0.43
C PRO A 46 26.42 -6.95 -0.60
N LYS A 47 27.69 -7.28 -0.32
CA LYS A 47 28.88 -6.41 -0.35
C LYS A 47 29.18 -5.84 -1.74
N THR A 48 29.41 -4.52 -1.85
CA THR A 48 30.02 -3.88 -3.03
C THR A 48 31.40 -3.28 -2.73
N ARG A 49 32.36 -3.56 -3.62
CA ARG A 49 33.79 -3.24 -3.54
C ARG A 49 34.11 -1.79 -3.95
N ARG A 50 35.26 -1.30 -3.46
CA ARG A 50 35.92 0.01 -3.64
C ARG A 50 36.34 0.32 -5.10
N GLY A 51 36.38 1.62 -5.46
CA GLY A 51 37.58 2.26 -6.04
C GLY A 51 37.48 3.16 -7.30
N MET A 52 37.78 4.47 -7.11
CA MET A 52 38.57 5.39 -7.98
C MET A 52 37.88 6.20 -9.15
N PRO A 53 38.49 7.28 -9.73
CA PRO A 53 38.15 8.68 -9.44
C PRO A 53 37.90 9.63 -10.66
N ARG A 54 37.57 10.90 -10.33
CA ARG A 54 37.39 12.17 -11.09
C ARG A 54 38.21 12.40 -12.40
N PRO A 55 37.73 13.33 -13.26
CA PRO A 55 38.41 14.64 -13.35
C PRO A 55 37.48 15.87 -13.45
N THR A 56 38.11 17.01 -13.17
CA THR A 56 37.63 18.40 -13.06
C THR A 56 37.48 19.10 -14.41
N ASN A 57 36.65 20.15 -14.49
CA ASN A 57 36.88 21.23 -15.46
C ASN A 57 36.56 22.62 -14.88
N HIS A 58 37.48 23.54 -15.12
CA HIS A 58 37.49 24.96 -14.75
C HIS A 58 36.98 25.83 -15.92
N SER A 59 36.54 27.06 -15.57
CA SER A 59 36.52 28.34 -16.33
C SER A 59 35.14 29.00 -16.26
N SER A 60 34.91 30.03 -15.44
CA SER A 60 35.32 31.45 -15.52
C SER A 60 34.59 32.24 -16.62
N GLY A 61 33.69 33.14 -16.21
CA GLY A 61 33.11 34.17 -17.07
C GLY A 61 32.18 35.08 -16.26
N ARG A 62 32.57 36.34 -16.09
CA ARG A 62 32.06 37.31 -15.12
C ARG A 62 31.25 38.39 -15.85
N THR A 63 30.01 38.65 -15.38
CA THR A 63 29.28 39.97 -15.31
C THR A 63 28.93 40.74 -16.60
N PRO A 64 28.08 41.79 -16.53
CA PRO A 64 26.82 41.95 -15.79
C PRO A 64 25.70 42.58 -16.67
N ASN A 65 24.53 42.80 -16.06
CA ASN A 65 23.77 44.08 -16.06
C ASN A 65 22.28 43.97 -16.41
N ARG A 66 21.47 44.59 -15.55
CA ARG A 66 20.01 44.79 -15.55
C ARG A 66 19.76 46.28 -15.80
N PRO A 67 18.73 46.67 -16.58
CA PRO A 67 17.54 47.34 -16.00
C PRO A 67 16.23 46.84 -16.66
N GLN A 68 15.20 46.50 -15.88
CA GLN A 68 14.03 47.32 -15.47
C GLN A 68 13.04 47.73 -16.58
N ASN A 69 11.78 47.33 -16.33
CA ASN A 69 10.49 47.89 -16.76
C ASN A 69 10.13 47.91 -18.25
N LEU A 70 8.97 47.34 -18.58
CA LEU A 70 7.74 48.07 -18.94
C LEU A 70 6.65 47.06 -19.36
N ARG A 71 5.47 47.14 -18.74
CA ARG A 71 4.21 46.68 -19.35
C ARG A 71 3.70 47.81 -20.24
N PRO A 72 2.99 47.50 -21.34
CA PRO A 72 1.53 47.69 -21.29
C PRO A 72 0.73 46.60 -22.02
N ALA A 73 -0.58 46.67 -21.82
CA ALA A 73 -1.62 45.77 -22.30
C ALA A 73 -1.95 45.92 -23.80
N GLY A 74 -2.57 44.90 -24.39
CA GLY A 74 -3.32 45.01 -25.65
C GLY A 74 -3.49 43.71 -26.45
N GLU A 75 -4.74 43.23 -26.49
CA GLU A 75 -5.45 42.65 -27.65
C GLU A 75 -5.15 41.22 -28.19
N SER A 76 -6.16 40.36 -27.97
CA SER A 76 -6.81 39.38 -28.87
C SER A 76 -6.18 39.01 -30.24
N SER A 77 -5.95 37.72 -30.52
CA SER A 77 -6.92 36.79 -31.14
C SER A 77 -6.22 35.53 -31.68
N GLU A 78 -6.87 34.38 -31.45
CA GLU A 78 -6.99 33.20 -32.33
C GLU A 78 -5.80 32.32 -32.78
N ASN A 79 -6.00 31.03 -32.48
CA ASN A 79 -5.70 29.82 -33.26
C ASN A 79 -4.27 29.28 -33.33
N ALA A 80 -4.04 28.16 -32.63
CA ALA A 80 -3.52 26.93 -33.25
C ALA A 80 -3.52 25.75 -32.27
N SER A 81 -4.10 24.64 -32.71
CA SER A 81 -3.98 23.31 -32.11
C SER A 81 -2.54 22.96 -31.75
N GLY A 82 -2.33 22.50 -30.52
CA GLY A 82 -1.04 22.05 -30.02
C GLY A 82 -1.24 20.97 -28.96
N ASN A 83 -1.62 19.79 -29.45
CA ASN A 83 -1.50 18.47 -28.86
C ASN A 83 -1.16 18.42 -27.35
N ILE A 84 -2.19 18.17 -26.54
CA ILE A 84 -2.05 17.76 -25.15
C ILE A 84 -1.21 16.49 -25.16
N GLY A 85 0.05 16.62 -24.76
CA GLY A 85 0.91 15.48 -24.45
C GLY A 85 0.34 14.75 -23.25
N SER A 86 -0.69 13.92 -23.48
CA SER A 86 -1.00 12.82 -22.60
C SER A 86 0.14 11.82 -22.74
N SER A 87 1.21 12.07 -21.98
CA SER A 87 2.20 11.04 -21.66
C SER A 87 1.50 10.03 -20.75
N SER A 88 0.55 9.26 -21.32
CA SER A 88 0.18 7.98 -20.80
C SER A 88 1.46 7.16 -20.85
N ASN A 89 2.14 7.03 -19.70
CA ASN A 89 3.16 6.01 -19.52
C ASN A 89 2.46 4.66 -19.75
N ILE A 90 2.48 4.19 -21.00
CA ILE A 90 2.03 2.86 -21.36
C ILE A 90 3.00 1.92 -20.67
N ARG A 91 2.61 1.38 -19.51
CA ARG A 91 3.31 0.26 -18.88
C ARG A 91 3.37 -0.84 -19.94
N GLN A 92 4.56 -1.40 -20.18
CA GLN A 92 4.74 -2.47 -21.17
C GLN A 92 3.71 -3.57 -20.94
N ALA A 93 3.14 -4.09 -22.02
CA ALA A 93 2.18 -5.19 -21.93
C ALA A 93 2.86 -6.39 -21.27
N VAL A 94 2.35 -6.78 -20.10
CA VAL A 94 2.76 -8.01 -19.42
C VAL A 94 1.77 -9.12 -19.79
N THR A 95 2.31 -10.32 -20.03
CA THR A 95 1.51 -11.52 -20.30
C THR A 95 1.54 -12.44 -19.09
N THR A 96 0.48 -13.21 -18.88
CA THR A 96 0.44 -14.26 -17.85
C THR A 96 1.11 -15.55 -18.35
N PRO A 97 1.59 -16.42 -17.45
CA PRO A 97 1.69 -16.21 -16.01
C PRO A 97 2.78 -15.20 -15.65
N THR A 98 2.52 -14.36 -14.64
CA THR A 98 3.58 -13.53 -14.05
C THR A 98 4.39 -14.38 -13.06
N GLY A 99 5.53 -13.86 -12.57
CA GLY A 99 6.30 -14.56 -11.52
C GLY A 99 5.55 -14.71 -10.18
N PHE A 100 4.36 -14.14 -10.03
CA PHE A 100 3.54 -14.29 -8.82
C PHE A 100 2.77 -15.61 -8.78
N ALA A 101 2.47 -16.24 -9.93
CA ALA A 101 1.82 -17.55 -9.97
C ALA A 101 2.64 -18.61 -9.21
N ASP A 102 3.97 -18.55 -9.31
CA ASP A 102 4.90 -19.44 -8.59
C ASP A 102 4.85 -19.26 -7.06
N LEU A 103 4.29 -18.14 -6.57
CA LEU A 103 4.11 -17.86 -5.14
C LEU A 103 2.77 -18.39 -4.58
N GLY A 104 1.98 -19.08 -5.40
CA GLY A 104 0.67 -19.62 -5.01
C GLY A 104 -0.51 -18.67 -5.24
N VAL A 105 -0.31 -17.60 -6.02
CA VAL A 105 -1.36 -16.64 -6.38
C VAL A 105 -2.28 -17.24 -7.45
N SER A 106 -3.59 -17.00 -7.35
CA SER A 106 -4.55 -17.53 -8.33
C SER A 106 -4.40 -16.89 -9.71
N GLU A 107 -4.82 -17.60 -10.76
CA GLU A 107 -4.83 -17.11 -12.14
C GLU A 107 -5.56 -15.77 -12.29
N ARG A 108 -6.65 -15.56 -11.53
CA ARG A 108 -7.43 -14.32 -11.53
C ARG A 108 -6.61 -13.13 -11.02
N VAL A 109 -5.88 -13.31 -9.92
CA VAL A 109 -5.04 -12.24 -9.34
C VAL A 109 -3.79 -12.02 -10.19
N ASP A 110 -3.20 -13.10 -10.71
CA ASP A 110 -2.06 -13.04 -11.64
C ASP A 110 -2.40 -12.29 -12.94
N ALA A 111 -3.59 -12.53 -13.50
CA ALA A 111 -4.10 -11.75 -14.64
C ALA A 111 -4.30 -10.28 -14.30
N GLY A 112 -4.78 -9.96 -13.09
CA GLY A 112 -4.89 -8.60 -12.61
C GLY A 112 -3.53 -7.90 -12.45
N LEU A 113 -2.51 -8.63 -11.98
CA LEU A 113 -1.12 -8.15 -11.88
C LEU A 113 -0.53 -7.87 -13.27
N ALA A 114 -0.68 -8.79 -14.20
CA ALA A 114 -0.24 -8.62 -15.58
C ALA A 114 -0.92 -7.40 -16.24
N ALA A 115 -2.24 -7.26 -16.09
CA ALA A 115 -3.00 -6.13 -16.63
C ALA A 115 -2.59 -4.78 -16.01
N ALA A 116 -2.15 -4.78 -14.74
CA ALA A 116 -1.62 -3.60 -14.07
C ALA A 116 -0.14 -3.29 -14.42
N GLY A 117 0.52 -4.19 -15.16
CA GLY A 117 1.91 -4.05 -15.64
C GLY A 117 2.97 -4.66 -14.72
N PHE A 118 2.61 -5.58 -13.83
CA PHE A 118 3.54 -6.25 -12.91
C PHE A 118 3.94 -7.61 -13.47
N ALA A 119 5.24 -7.82 -13.76
CA ALA A 119 5.74 -9.02 -14.42
C ALA A 119 6.45 -10.02 -13.50
N ALA A 120 7.11 -9.54 -12.43
CA ALA A 120 7.88 -10.38 -11.52
C ALA A 120 7.85 -9.83 -10.08
N PRO A 121 7.82 -10.71 -9.07
CA PRO A 121 7.84 -10.29 -7.69
C PRO A 121 9.23 -9.78 -7.26
N PHE A 122 9.24 -8.82 -6.35
CA PHE A 122 10.44 -8.38 -5.64
C PHE A 122 10.78 -9.32 -4.48
N ALA A 123 12.02 -9.27 -3.97
CA ALA A 123 12.50 -10.16 -2.92
C ALA A 123 11.61 -10.20 -1.67
N ILE A 124 11.07 -9.05 -1.23
CA ILE A 124 10.14 -9.04 -0.09
C ILE A 124 8.81 -9.75 -0.41
N GLN A 125 8.36 -9.67 -1.66
CA GLN A 125 7.10 -10.30 -2.10
C GLN A 125 7.26 -11.82 -2.22
N THR A 126 8.41 -12.31 -2.68
CA THR A 126 8.69 -13.75 -2.77
C THR A 126 8.70 -14.43 -1.40
N GLU A 127 9.07 -13.71 -0.34
CA GLU A 127 9.07 -14.25 1.02
C GLU A 127 7.74 -13.99 1.75
N ALA A 128 7.16 -12.80 1.60
CA ALA A 128 5.96 -12.40 2.35
C ALA A 128 4.68 -13.05 1.80
N ILE A 129 4.53 -13.16 0.48
CA ILE A 129 3.26 -13.59 -0.13
C ILE A 129 2.89 -15.02 0.28
N PRO A 130 3.78 -16.03 0.20
CA PRO A 130 3.42 -17.39 0.59
C PRO A 130 2.98 -17.49 2.06
N VAL A 131 3.65 -16.77 2.96
CA VAL A 131 3.31 -16.73 4.40
C VAL A 131 1.97 -16.04 4.64
N ALA A 132 1.73 -14.89 4.00
CA ALA A 132 0.46 -14.19 4.13
C ALA A 132 -0.72 -14.97 3.53
N LEU A 133 -0.48 -15.79 2.49
CA LEU A 133 -1.49 -16.67 1.90
C LEU A 133 -1.86 -17.84 2.82
N SER A 134 -0.90 -18.43 3.55
CA SER A 134 -1.20 -19.48 4.54
C SER A 134 -2.08 -18.96 5.68
N GLY A 135 -2.09 -17.64 5.86
CA GLY A 135 -2.89 -16.95 6.85
C GLY A 135 -2.19 -16.80 8.20
N GLU A 136 -0.86 -16.84 8.20
CA GLU A 136 -0.06 -16.51 9.37
C GLU A 136 0.07 -14.99 9.52
N ASP A 137 0.19 -14.53 10.77
CA ASP A 137 0.57 -13.16 11.08
C ASP A 137 2.00 -12.90 10.61
N LEU A 138 2.21 -11.73 9.99
CA LEU A 138 3.49 -11.39 9.38
C LEU A 138 3.98 -10.04 9.87
N CYS A 139 5.24 -9.99 10.33
CA CYS A 139 5.94 -8.73 10.57
C CYS A 139 7.13 -8.64 9.63
N GLY A 140 7.12 -7.65 8.74
CA GLY A 140 8.15 -7.42 7.74
C GLY A 140 8.74 -6.02 7.82
N ARG A 141 10.03 -5.92 7.55
CA ARG A 141 10.72 -4.62 7.41
C ARG A 141 11.35 -4.56 6.04
N ALA A 142 11.05 -3.51 5.27
CA ALA A 142 11.69 -3.29 3.99
C ALA A 142 11.89 -1.80 3.71
N ARG A 143 12.87 -1.50 2.86
CA ARG A 143 13.17 -0.13 2.41
C ARG A 143 12.03 0.40 1.54
N THR A 144 11.90 1.73 1.48
CA THR A 144 10.98 2.38 0.53
C THR A 144 11.30 1.94 -0.90
N GLY A 145 10.28 1.76 -1.73
CA GLY A 145 10.45 1.28 -3.10
C GLY A 145 10.68 -0.23 -3.24
N SER A 146 10.76 -1.00 -2.15
CA SER A 146 10.86 -2.47 -2.17
C SER A 146 9.58 -3.19 -2.60
N GLY A 147 8.51 -2.49 -2.99
CA GLY A 147 7.26 -3.09 -3.44
C GLY A 147 6.39 -3.70 -2.32
N LYS A 148 6.51 -3.19 -1.09
CA LYS A 148 5.72 -3.63 0.08
C LYS A 148 4.21 -3.67 -0.18
N THR A 149 3.70 -2.70 -0.93
CA THR A 149 2.26 -2.62 -1.26
C THR A 149 1.71 -3.88 -1.89
N LEU A 150 2.44 -4.53 -2.82
CA LEU A 150 1.99 -5.79 -3.39
C LEU A 150 2.27 -6.98 -2.46
N ALA A 151 3.26 -6.89 -1.58
CA ALA A 151 3.58 -7.95 -0.63
C ALA A 151 2.42 -8.24 0.33
N PHE A 152 1.67 -7.20 0.75
CA PHE A 152 0.42 -7.38 1.52
C PHE A 152 -0.84 -7.34 0.65
N GLY A 153 -0.83 -6.55 -0.43
CA GLY A 153 -2.03 -6.31 -1.22
C GLY A 153 -2.47 -7.52 -2.04
N VAL A 154 -1.51 -8.27 -2.60
CA VAL A 154 -1.79 -9.50 -3.35
C VAL A 154 -2.46 -10.56 -2.46
N PRO A 155 -1.90 -10.95 -1.30
CA PRO A 155 -2.57 -11.92 -0.43
C PRO A 155 -3.90 -11.39 0.13
N MET A 156 -4.04 -10.08 0.37
CA MET A 156 -5.32 -9.49 0.77
C MET A 156 -6.39 -9.64 -0.34
N ILE A 157 -6.07 -9.32 -1.60
CA ILE A 157 -7.02 -9.47 -2.73
C ILE A 157 -7.36 -10.94 -3.01
N GLU A 158 -6.40 -11.84 -2.81
CA GLU A 158 -6.61 -13.29 -2.93
C GLU A 158 -7.59 -13.80 -1.88
N ARG A 159 -7.44 -13.38 -0.62
CA ARG A 159 -8.25 -13.86 0.51
C ARG A 159 -9.63 -13.21 0.59
N VAL A 160 -9.75 -11.93 0.25
CA VAL A 160 -11.03 -11.20 0.27
C VAL A 160 -11.89 -11.62 -0.93
N THR A 161 -12.59 -12.74 -0.77
CA THR A 161 -13.38 -13.40 -1.83
C THR A 161 -14.87 -13.10 -1.75
N GLN A 162 -15.41 -12.87 -0.55
CA GLN A 162 -16.84 -12.56 -0.39
C GLN A 162 -17.11 -11.07 -0.68
N THR A 163 -18.28 -10.81 -1.26
CA THR A 163 -18.77 -9.45 -1.51
C THR A 163 -19.03 -8.73 -0.18
N ALA A 164 -18.57 -7.49 -0.09
CA ALA A 164 -18.82 -6.64 1.07
C ALA A 164 -20.31 -6.31 1.22
N VAL A 165 -20.80 -6.45 2.44
CA VAL A 165 -22.08 -5.88 2.87
C VAL A 165 -21.89 -4.36 3.01
N ALA A 166 -22.98 -3.60 2.87
CA ALA A 166 -22.96 -2.15 3.07
C ALA A 166 -22.28 -1.81 4.41
N LYS A 167 -21.30 -0.88 4.36
CA LYS A 167 -20.49 -0.38 5.49
C LYS A 167 -19.55 -1.40 6.14
N LYS A 168 -19.53 -2.65 5.69
CA LYS A 168 -18.78 -3.76 6.31
C LYS A 168 -17.67 -4.26 5.39
N PRO A 169 -16.48 -3.62 5.42
CA PRO A 169 -15.33 -4.12 4.67
C PRO A 169 -14.84 -5.45 5.24
N ARG A 170 -14.10 -6.19 4.40
CA ARG A 170 -13.49 -7.48 4.75
C ARG A 170 -11.98 -7.39 4.88
N GLY A 171 -11.34 -6.50 4.12
CA GLY A 171 -9.94 -6.12 4.27
C GLY A 171 -9.79 -4.69 4.78
N LEU A 172 -8.84 -4.47 5.69
CA LEU A 172 -8.49 -3.15 6.21
C LEU A 172 -6.98 -2.91 6.12
N VAL A 173 -6.58 -1.79 5.52
CA VAL A 173 -5.20 -1.29 5.54
C VAL A 173 -5.19 0.04 6.28
N LEU A 174 -4.44 0.13 7.37
CA LEU A 174 -4.19 1.39 8.07
C LEU A 174 -2.86 1.98 7.61
N VAL A 175 -2.90 3.27 7.27
CA VAL A 175 -1.75 4.06 6.81
C VAL A 175 -1.70 5.39 7.58
N PRO A 176 -0.51 5.98 7.81
CA PRO A 176 -0.41 7.20 8.64
C PRO A 176 -0.93 8.44 7.92
N THR A 177 -0.86 8.50 6.59
CA THR A 177 -1.19 9.72 5.83
C THR A 177 -2.21 9.51 4.72
N ARG A 178 -2.84 10.62 4.31
CA ARG A 178 -3.75 10.65 3.17
C ARG A 178 -3.03 10.27 1.88
N GLU A 179 -1.81 10.77 1.70
CA GLU A 179 -1.01 10.57 0.50
C GLU A 179 -0.71 9.09 0.30
N LEU A 180 -0.35 8.40 1.38
CA LEU A 180 -0.14 6.95 1.38
C LEU A 180 -1.45 6.20 1.11
N ALA A 181 -2.57 6.63 1.69
CA ALA A 181 -3.87 6.01 1.41
C ALA A 181 -4.20 6.04 -0.09
N VAL A 182 -3.97 7.18 -0.74
CA VAL A 182 -4.16 7.32 -2.19
C VAL A 182 -3.16 6.46 -2.96
N GLN A 183 -1.88 6.48 -2.60
CA GLN A 183 -0.84 5.69 -3.28
C GLN A 183 -1.12 4.18 -3.21
N VAL A 184 -1.48 3.65 -2.04
CA VAL A 184 -1.83 2.24 -1.87
C VAL A 184 -3.08 1.91 -2.69
N THR A 185 -4.08 2.80 -2.70
CA THR A 185 -5.31 2.61 -3.48
C THR A 185 -5.02 2.57 -4.98
N ASP A 186 -4.18 3.48 -5.49
CA ASP A 186 -3.82 3.56 -6.90
C ASP A 186 -3.05 2.31 -7.39
N VAL A 187 -2.29 1.66 -6.49
CA VAL A 187 -1.60 0.40 -6.78
C VAL A 187 -2.59 -0.78 -6.77
N LEU A 188 -3.46 -0.88 -5.78
CA LEU A 188 -4.31 -2.06 -5.58
C LEU A 188 -5.58 -2.06 -6.42
N ALA A 189 -6.21 -0.90 -6.66
CA ALA A 189 -7.50 -0.82 -7.34
C ALA A 189 -7.50 -1.42 -8.76
N PRO A 190 -6.47 -1.25 -9.62
CA PRO A 190 -6.44 -1.88 -10.94
C PRO A 190 -6.40 -3.41 -10.88
N ILE A 191 -5.67 -3.98 -9.92
CA ILE A 191 -5.56 -5.43 -9.71
C ILE A 191 -6.89 -5.96 -9.13
N ALA A 192 -7.38 -5.30 -8.08
CA ALA A 192 -8.62 -5.64 -7.40
C ALA A 192 -9.84 -5.58 -8.34
N LYS A 193 -9.87 -4.63 -9.28
CA LYS A 193 -10.93 -4.52 -10.28
C LYS A 193 -11.02 -5.77 -11.17
N HIS A 194 -9.90 -6.35 -11.59
CA HIS A 194 -9.88 -7.61 -12.35
C HIS A 194 -10.41 -8.78 -11.51
N CYS A 195 -10.31 -8.64 -10.19
CA CYS A 195 -10.74 -9.61 -9.21
C CYS A 195 -12.21 -9.42 -8.79
N GLY A 196 -12.89 -8.36 -9.24
CA GLY A 196 -14.24 -8.01 -8.75
C GLY A 196 -14.26 -7.47 -7.32
N VAL A 197 -13.11 -7.02 -6.81
CA VAL A 197 -12.91 -6.49 -5.46
C VAL A 197 -12.88 -4.96 -5.53
N ARG A 198 -13.72 -4.29 -4.73
CA ARG A 198 -13.76 -2.82 -4.64
C ARG A 198 -12.83 -2.35 -3.53
N VAL A 199 -11.96 -1.42 -3.88
CA VAL A 199 -11.00 -0.77 -2.97
C VAL A 199 -11.44 0.67 -2.74
N LEU A 200 -11.50 1.10 -1.48
CA LEU A 200 -11.91 2.44 -1.10
C LEU A 200 -10.87 3.09 -0.19
N ALA A 201 -10.45 4.32 -0.54
CA ALA A 201 -9.62 5.16 0.31
C ALA A 201 -10.49 6.00 1.28
N VAL A 202 -10.14 5.98 2.56
CA VAL A 202 -10.87 6.65 3.65
C VAL A 202 -9.91 7.54 4.44
N TYR A 203 -9.95 8.84 4.21
CA TYR A 203 -9.04 9.79 4.86
C TYR A 203 -9.63 11.19 5.03
N GLY A 204 -9.03 11.98 5.91
CA GLY A 204 -9.39 13.36 6.23
C GLY A 204 -9.21 14.36 5.07
N GLY A 205 -9.97 15.46 5.06
CA GLY A 205 -9.83 16.52 4.06
C GLY A 205 -10.43 16.23 2.68
N ALA A 206 -11.05 15.06 2.49
CA ALA A 206 -11.96 14.77 1.37
C ALA A 206 -13.42 14.77 1.82
N ALA A 207 -14.33 14.93 0.85
CA ALA A 207 -15.78 14.92 1.07
C ALA A 207 -16.22 13.62 1.75
N ARG A 208 -16.67 13.75 3.01
CA ARG A 208 -17.12 12.62 3.84
C ARG A 208 -18.26 11.87 3.17
N ASP A 209 -19.26 12.61 2.68
CA ASP A 209 -20.48 12.03 2.08
C ASP A 209 -20.16 11.08 0.92
N LYS A 210 -19.14 11.40 0.12
CA LYS A 210 -18.70 10.50 -0.97
C LYS A 210 -18.12 9.18 -0.44
N GLN A 211 -17.32 9.23 0.62
CA GLN A 211 -16.78 8.02 1.26
C GLN A 211 -17.90 7.19 1.88
N VAL A 212 -18.87 7.84 2.52
CA VAL A 212 -20.05 7.20 3.11
C VAL A 212 -20.91 6.53 2.03
N ASP A 213 -21.18 7.22 0.92
CA ASP A 213 -21.91 6.66 -0.21
C ASP A 213 -21.21 5.43 -0.81
N GLN A 214 -19.89 5.46 -0.89
CA GLN A 214 -19.11 4.32 -1.38
C GLN A 214 -19.13 3.14 -0.40
N LEU A 215 -19.03 3.40 0.91
CA LEU A 215 -19.21 2.38 1.95
C LEU A 215 -20.61 1.77 1.91
N ASN A 216 -21.65 2.58 1.71
CA ASN A 216 -23.03 2.12 1.58
C ASN A 216 -23.25 1.19 0.38
N ARG A 217 -22.46 1.33 -0.69
CA ARG A 217 -22.49 0.43 -1.86
C ARG A 217 -21.73 -0.89 -1.63
N GLY A 218 -20.99 -0.98 -0.53
CA GLY A 218 -20.04 -2.05 -0.23
C GLY A 218 -18.66 -1.77 -0.82
N ALA A 219 -17.63 -1.91 0.02
CA ALA A 219 -16.23 -1.88 -0.37
C ALA A 219 -15.53 -3.04 0.32
N GLU A 220 -15.02 -4.00 -0.45
CA GLU A 220 -14.34 -5.19 0.06
C GLU A 220 -13.07 -4.85 0.84
N ILE A 221 -12.28 -3.90 0.33
CA ILE A 221 -11.05 -3.44 0.96
C ILE A 221 -11.14 -1.94 1.24
N VAL A 222 -10.87 -1.56 2.48
CA VAL A 222 -10.76 -0.16 2.90
C VAL A 222 -9.30 0.14 3.25
N ILE A 223 -8.76 1.21 2.66
CA ILE A 223 -7.45 1.76 3.00
C ILE A 223 -7.70 3.08 3.72
N ALA A 224 -7.32 3.20 4.98
CA ALA A 224 -7.76 4.31 5.81
C ALA A 224 -6.67 4.96 6.65
N THR A 225 -6.81 6.26 6.87
CA THR A 225 -6.11 6.93 7.98
C THR A 225 -6.87 6.74 9.29
N PRO A 226 -6.19 6.55 10.44
CA PRO A 226 -6.85 6.16 11.68
C PRO A 226 -7.98 7.10 12.11
N LEU A 227 -7.72 8.40 12.16
CA LEU A 227 -8.69 9.37 12.67
C LEU A 227 -9.98 9.42 11.83
N ARG A 228 -9.88 9.39 10.50
CA ARG A 228 -11.10 9.39 9.66
C ARG A 228 -11.89 8.10 9.85
N LEU A 229 -11.22 6.95 9.94
CA LEU A 229 -11.92 5.69 10.15
C LEU A 229 -12.67 5.68 11.49
N ILE A 230 -12.04 6.18 12.55
CA ILE A 230 -12.66 6.34 13.87
C ILE A 230 -13.92 7.22 13.76
N ASP A 231 -13.85 8.33 13.04
CA ASP A 231 -14.99 9.22 12.86
C ASP A 231 -16.16 8.53 12.14
N LEU A 232 -15.90 7.66 11.16
CA LEU A 232 -16.93 6.90 10.46
C LEU A 232 -17.51 5.79 11.36
N LEU A 233 -16.68 5.12 12.15
CA LEU A 233 -17.11 4.08 13.09
C LEU A 233 -18.02 4.66 14.18
N LYS A 234 -17.62 5.81 14.76
CA LYS A 234 -18.42 6.50 15.78
C LYS A 234 -19.77 7.00 15.27
N SER A 235 -19.86 7.31 13.97
CA SER A 235 -21.10 7.74 13.33
C SER A 235 -21.92 6.58 12.73
N ASN A 236 -21.53 5.33 12.94
CA ASN A 236 -22.19 4.15 12.37
C ASN A 236 -22.26 4.18 10.82
N GLU A 237 -21.22 4.74 10.21
CA GLU A 237 -21.03 4.84 8.76
C GLU A 237 -20.05 3.78 8.22
N ALA A 238 -19.31 3.13 9.13
CA ALA A 238 -18.49 1.95 8.88
C ALA A 238 -18.68 0.95 10.05
N ASP A 239 -18.45 -0.33 9.79
CA ASP A 239 -18.51 -1.42 10.77
C ASP A 239 -17.45 -2.46 10.43
N LEU A 240 -16.53 -2.75 11.34
CA LEU A 240 -15.38 -3.64 11.10
C LEU A 240 -15.63 -5.10 11.53
N SER A 241 -16.85 -5.46 11.90
CA SER A 241 -17.19 -6.81 12.37
C SER A 241 -16.89 -7.94 11.37
N ASP A 242 -16.89 -7.63 10.06
CA ASP A 242 -16.64 -8.59 9.00
C ASP A 242 -15.17 -8.61 8.52
N VAL A 243 -14.30 -7.77 9.09
CA VAL A 243 -12.89 -7.71 8.71
C VAL A 243 -12.19 -9.02 9.06
N GLU A 244 -11.46 -9.56 8.09
CA GLU A 244 -10.72 -10.83 8.19
C GLU A 244 -9.21 -10.68 7.90
N VAL A 245 -8.80 -9.59 7.25
CA VAL A 245 -7.38 -9.26 7.01
C VAL A 245 -7.12 -7.82 7.40
N ILE A 246 -6.08 -7.59 8.21
CA ILE A 246 -5.61 -6.25 8.59
C ILE A 246 -4.15 -6.07 8.19
N VAL A 247 -3.84 -4.87 7.71
CA VAL A 247 -2.48 -4.43 7.43
C VAL A 247 -2.23 -3.12 8.16
N LEU A 248 -1.10 -3.02 8.85
CA LEU A 248 -0.56 -1.75 9.35
C LEU A 248 0.69 -1.41 8.54
N ASP A 249 0.59 -0.45 7.63
CA ASP A 249 1.72 0.01 6.81
C ASP A 249 2.33 1.28 7.41
N GLU A 250 3.66 1.35 7.43
CA GLU A 250 4.44 2.37 8.17
C GLU A 250 4.06 2.42 9.66
N ALA A 251 3.97 1.25 10.31
CA ALA A 251 3.61 1.13 11.72
C ALA A 251 4.57 1.86 12.68
N ASP A 252 5.85 1.91 12.33
CA ASP A 252 6.88 2.71 13.02
C ASP A 252 6.55 4.20 12.96
N ARG A 253 6.19 4.70 11.78
CA ARG A 253 5.77 6.09 11.62
C ARG A 253 4.46 6.38 12.36
N MET A 254 3.50 5.46 12.34
CA MET A 254 2.27 5.60 13.14
C MET A 254 2.60 5.69 14.63
N ALA A 255 3.63 4.99 15.11
CA ALA A 255 4.10 5.13 16.48
C ALA A 255 4.72 6.51 16.74
N ASP A 256 5.61 6.96 15.87
CA ASP A 256 6.30 8.25 15.98
C ASP A 256 5.33 9.45 15.93
N GLU A 257 4.29 9.36 15.10
CA GLU A 257 3.23 10.38 14.97
C GLU A 257 2.16 10.28 16.08
N GLY A 258 2.27 9.29 16.98
CA GLY A 258 1.38 9.14 18.13
C GLY A 258 0.01 8.54 17.80
N PHE A 259 -0.11 7.78 16.70
CA PHE A 259 -1.36 7.15 16.27
C PHE A 259 -1.66 5.79 16.93
N MET A 260 -0.76 5.23 17.73
CA MET A 260 -0.98 3.90 18.35
C MET A 260 -2.27 3.80 19.16
N PRO A 261 -2.66 4.79 20.00
CA PRO A 261 -3.94 4.71 20.71
C PRO A 261 -5.15 4.59 19.77
N GLN A 262 -5.09 5.25 18.62
CA GLN A 262 -6.13 5.21 17.58
C GLN A 262 -6.14 3.86 16.86
N VAL A 263 -4.96 3.35 16.50
CA VAL A 263 -4.80 2.02 15.88
C VAL A 263 -5.34 0.95 16.82
N GLU A 264 -4.93 0.93 18.09
CA GLU A 264 -5.44 -0.01 19.09
C GLU A 264 -6.95 0.10 19.28
N TRP A 265 -7.49 1.33 19.27
CA TRP A 265 -8.92 1.54 19.35
C TRP A 265 -9.64 0.93 18.16
N ILE A 266 -9.12 1.09 16.94
CA ILE A 266 -9.70 0.49 15.72
C ILE A 266 -9.65 -1.03 15.82
N LEU A 267 -8.51 -1.61 16.22
CA LEU A 267 -8.35 -3.05 16.34
C LEU A 267 -9.40 -3.65 17.29
N ARG A 268 -9.69 -3.01 18.44
CA ARG A 268 -10.75 -3.46 19.37
C ARG A 268 -12.15 -3.53 18.76
N HIS A 269 -12.41 -2.89 17.62
CA HIS A 269 -13.71 -2.94 16.93
C HIS A 269 -13.79 -4.04 15.87
N VAL A 270 -12.71 -4.81 15.70
CA VAL A 270 -12.69 -5.97 14.84
C VAL A 270 -13.06 -7.17 15.69
N THR A 271 -14.19 -7.81 15.37
CA THR A 271 -14.81 -8.85 16.21
C THR A 271 -13.98 -10.15 16.26
N LYS A 272 -13.03 -10.33 15.34
CA LYS A 272 -12.24 -11.56 15.20
C LYS A 272 -10.86 -11.53 15.88
N ILE A 273 -10.65 -10.64 16.86
CA ILE A 273 -9.44 -10.60 17.70
C ILE A 273 -9.59 -11.53 18.91
#